data_AF-X1LMT7-F1
#
_entry.id   AF-X1LMT7-F1
#
_cell.length_a   1.000
_cell.length_b   1.000
_cell.length_c   1.000
_cell.angle_alpha   90.00
_cell.angle_beta   90.00
_cell.angle_gamma   90.00
#
_symmetry.space_group_name_H-M   'P 1'
#
loop_
_entity.id
_entity.type
_entity.pdbx_description
1 polymer ?
#
loop_
_entity_poly.entity_id
_entity_poly.type
_entity_poly.pdbx_seq_one_letter_code
_entity_poly.pdbx_strand_id
1 'polypeptide(L)'
;DELGYLPFSQSGGALLFTERYNDFSFPGGGLDGDEDIVIGLKRELEEETGAREIQVLQHYGYIEEYRPYWKPQYDLMHMTSHFYQCEVAPQLEPVRMESHEIANGMRPVWINLHEAITHNEAVMQRHESSMGQSILRETYMLRKVASELLMPISL
;
A
#
# COMPACT_ATOMS: atom_id res chain seq x y z
N ASP A 1 -5.64 -11.73 -3.81
CA ASP A 1 -4.30 -11.20 -4.09
C ASP A 1 -4.37 -9.69 -4.14
N GLU A 2 -3.48 -9.02 -3.42
CA GLU A 2 -3.35 -7.56 -3.38
C GLU A 2 -1.91 -7.17 -3.77
N LEU A 3 -1.72 -5.96 -4.28
CA LEU A 3 -0.43 -5.48 -4.77
C LEU A 3 0.06 -4.28 -3.95
N GLY A 4 1.37 -4.05 -3.94
CA GLY A 4 1.97 -2.93 -3.24
C GLY A 4 3.23 -2.41 -3.93
N TYR A 5 3.43 -1.09 -3.89
CA TYR A 5 4.59 -0.40 -4.48
C TYR A 5 5.47 0.30 -3.44
N LEU A 6 6.80 0.22 -3.59
CA LEU A 6 7.79 0.80 -2.68
C LEU A 6 8.61 1.98 -3.29
N PRO A 7 8.10 3.23 -3.30
CA PRO A 7 8.88 4.43 -3.68
C PRO A 7 9.52 5.10 -2.46
N PHE A 8 10.60 4.56 -1.89
CA PHE A 8 11.17 5.18 -0.70
C PHE A 8 12.61 5.65 -0.89
N SER A 9 12.82 6.91 -0.52
CA SER A 9 14.13 7.52 -0.31
C SER A 9 14.22 8.03 1.12
N GLN A 10 15.39 8.54 1.54
CA GLN A 10 15.54 9.12 2.88
C GLN A 10 14.64 10.34 3.15
N SER A 11 14.18 11.05 2.11
CA SER A 11 13.27 12.19 2.24
C SER A 11 11.79 11.81 2.23
N GLY A 12 11.46 10.52 2.19
CA GLY A 12 10.09 10.02 2.17
C GLY A 12 9.72 9.28 0.90
N GLY A 13 8.44 8.96 0.78
CA GLY A 13 7.88 8.22 -0.34
C GLY A 13 6.40 8.52 -0.55
N ALA A 14 5.88 8.10 -1.71
CA ALA A 14 4.47 8.18 -2.02
C ALA A 14 3.70 7.03 -1.34
N LEU A 15 2.79 7.38 -0.44
CA LEU A 15 1.80 6.49 0.16
C LEU A 15 0.40 6.99 -0.18
N LEU A 16 -0.60 6.17 0.14
CA LEU A 16 -1.99 6.59 0.17
C LEU A 16 -2.39 6.89 1.62
N PHE A 17 -3.14 7.95 1.84
CA PHE A 17 -3.88 8.13 3.09
C PHE A 17 -5.36 8.00 2.83
N THR A 18 -6.04 7.19 3.63
CA THR A 18 -7.49 7.00 3.55
C THR A 18 -8.18 7.63 4.75
N GLU A 19 -8.91 8.74 4.54
CA GLU A 19 -9.56 9.49 5.62
C GLU A 19 -10.54 8.63 6.43
N ARG A 20 -11.33 7.79 5.75
CA ARG A 20 -12.29 6.89 6.40
C ARG A 20 -11.64 5.96 7.42
N TYR A 21 -10.43 5.48 7.15
CA TYR A 21 -9.72 4.52 8.00
C TYR A 21 -8.65 5.15 8.88
N ASN A 22 -8.33 6.42 8.59
CA ASN A 22 -7.30 7.20 9.24
C ASN A 22 -5.93 6.51 9.21
N ASP A 23 -5.57 5.87 8.09
CA ASP A 23 -4.32 5.12 7.96
C ASP A 23 -3.57 5.44 6.67
N PHE A 24 -2.29 5.06 6.67
CA PHE A 24 -1.41 5.07 5.51
C PHE A 24 -1.20 3.66 4.98
N SER A 25 -1.27 3.50 3.66
CA SER A 25 -1.00 2.24 2.95
C SER A 25 -0.10 2.46 1.74
N PHE A 26 0.52 1.38 1.28
CA PHE A 26 1.14 1.38 -0.05
C PHE A 26 0.05 1.50 -1.14
N PRO A 27 0.36 2.16 -2.27
CA PRO A 27 -0.50 2.07 -3.44
C PRO A 27 -0.55 0.65 -3.98
N GLY A 28 -1.74 0.24 -4.40
CA GLY A 28 -2.06 -1.06 -4.95
C GLY A 28 -3.47 -1.52 -4.56
N GLY A 29 -3.94 -2.54 -5.26
CA GLY A 29 -5.30 -3.03 -5.15
C GLY A 29 -5.40 -4.51 -5.43
N GLY A 30 -6.64 -4.99 -5.58
CA GLY A 30 -6.92 -6.38 -5.89
C GLY A 30 -6.61 -6.74 -7.35
N LEU A 31 -6.28 -8.01 -7.60
CA LEU A 31 -6.25 -8.55 -8.95
C LEU A 31 -7.64 -9.00 -9.41
N ASP A 32 -7.97 -8.69 -10.66
CA ASP A 32 -9.21 -9.13 -11.29
C ASP A 32 -9.03 -10.46 -12.05
N GLY A 33 -9.60 -11.53 -11.49
CA GLY A 33 -9.62 -12.84 -12.15
C GLY A 33 -8.21 -13.37 -12.45
N ASP A 34 -7.88 -13.51 -13.74
CA ASP A 34 -6.58 -14.00 -14.22
C ASP A 34 -5.65 -12.85 -14.65
N GLU A 35 -5.85 -11.63 -14.15
CA GLU A 35 -4.99 -10.48 -14.43
C GLU A 35 -3.52 -10.79 -14.04
N ASP A 36 -2.59 -10.48 -14.96
CA ASP A 36 -1.16 -10.61 -14.67
C ASP A 36 -0.76 -9.63 -13.55
N ILE A 37 0.01 -10.14 -12.59
CA ILE A 37 0.36 -9.40 -11.38
C ILE A 37 1.08 -8.08 -11.65
N VAL A 38 1.92 -8.04 -12.68
CA VAL A 38 2.67 -6.83 -13.07
C VAL A 38 1.76 -5.87 -13.83
N ILE A 39 0.83 -6.38 -14.63
CA ILE A 39 -0.18 -5.55 -15.30
C ILE A 39 -1.09 -4.86 -14.27
N GLY A 40 -1.65 -5.62 -13.33
CA GLY A 40 -2.48 -5.07 -12.25
C GLY A 40 -1.73 -4.03 -11.44
N LEU A 41 -0.47 -4.30 -11.04
CA LEU A 41 0.34 -3.37 -10.25
C LEU A 41 0.49 -2.03 -10.98
N LYS A 42 0.79 -2.06 -12.29
CA LYS A 42 0.96 -0.84 -13.08
C LYS A 42 -0.34 -0.08 -13.19
N ARG A 43 -1.47 -0.76 -13.43
CA ARG A 43 -2.81 -0.16 -13.51
C ARG A 43 -3.13 0.60 -12.21
N GLU A 44 -3.02 -0.08 -11.07
CA GLU A 44 -3.30 0.52 -9.74
C GLU A 44 -2.43 1.76 -9.50
N LEU A 45 -1.12 1.67 -9.81
CA LEU A 45 -0.23 2.80 -9.66
C LEU A 45 -0.61 4.00 -10.55
N GLU A 46 -1.01 3.75 -11.78
CA GLU A 46 -1.50 4.80 -12.67
C GLU A 46 -2.80 5.44 -12.18
N GLU A 47 -3.67 4.68 -11.53
CA GLU A 47 -5.00 5.11 -11.06
C GLU A 47 -4.89 5.86 -9.74
N GLU A 48 -4.22 5.31 -8.74
CA GLU A 48 -4.21 5.86 -7.39
C GLU A 48 -3.16 6.97 -7.19
N THR A 49 -2.08 6.95 -7.96
CA THR A 49 -0.96 7.90 -7.76
C THR A 49 -0.71 8.80 -8.96
N GLY A 50 -1.30 8.47 -10.13
CA GLY A 50 -1.00 9.16 -11.38
C GLY A 50 0.39 8.83 -11.93
N ALA A 51 1.05 7.78 -11.44
CA ALA A 51 2.37 7.37 -11.91
C ALA A 51 2.39 7.09 -13.41
N ARG A 52 3.54 7.36 -14.05
CA ARG A 52 3.79 7.08 -15.47
C ARG A 52 5.18 6.51 -15.65
N GLU A 53 5.40 5.88 -16.81
CA GLU A 53 6.66 5.21 -17.16
C GLU A 53 7.10 4.21 -16.07
N ILE A 54 6.14 3.45 -15.53
CA ILE A 54 6.37 2.55 -14.40
C ILE A 54 7.29 1.40 -14.82
N GLN A 55 8.46 1.34 -14.18
CA GLN A 55 9.42 0.26 -14.31
C GLN A 55 9.40 -0.60 -13.06
N VAL A 56 8.94 -1.85 -13.19
CA VAL A 56 9.02 -2.81 -12.08
C VAL A 56 10.43 -3.37 -12.05
N LEU A 57 11.17 -3.08 -10.99
CA LEU A 57 12.57 -3.46 -10.84
C LEU A 57 12.69 -4.90 -10.33
N GLN A 58 11.98 -5.21 -9.25
CA GLN A 58 11.99 -6.53 -8.63
C GLN A 58 10.78 -6.77 -7.72
N HIS A 59 10.42 -8.05 -7.58
CA HIS A 59 9.54 -8.51 -6.52
C HIS A 59 10.29 -8.48 -5.19
N TYR A 60 9.76 -7.74 -4.22
CA TYR A 60 10.35 -7.63 -2.89
C TYR A 60 9.96 -8.81 -1.99
N GLY A 61 8.70 -9.24 -2.07
CA GLY A 61 8.17 -10.33 -1.27
C GLY A 61 6.66 -10.26 -1.17
N TYR A 62 6.07 -11.18 -0.42
CA TYR A 62 4.63 -11.20 -0.19
C TYR A 62 4.30 -11.52 1.26
N ILE A 63 3.11 -11.10 1.69
CA ILE A 63 2.51 -11.47 2.97
C ILE A 63 1.31 -12.35 2.69
N GLU A 64 1.16 -13.42 3.47
CA GLU A 64 0.00 -14.31 3.43
C GLU A 64 -0.86 -14.09 4.67
N GLU A 65 -2.15 -13.84 4.47
CA GLU A 65 -3.10 -13.54 5.54
C GLU A 65 -4.30 -14.47 5.50
N TYR A 66 -4.69 -14.92 6.69
CA TYR A 66 -5.84 -15.76 6.96
C TYR A 66 -6.76 -15.01 7.92
N ARG A 67 -7.96 -14.64 7.46
CA ARG A 67 -8.91 -13.81 8.24
C ARG A 67 -10.31 -14.40 8.20
N PRO A 68 -11.14 -14.26 9.24
CA PRO A 68 -12.55 -14.65 9.16
C PRO A 68 -13.23 -13.96 7.98
N TYR A 69 -13.99 -14.71 7.18
CA TYR A 69 -14.72 -14.11 6.08
C TYR A 69 -16.08 -13.58 6.55
N TRP A 70 -16.49 -12.44 6.01
CA TRP A 70 -17.74 -11.79 6.43
C TRP A 70 -19.00 -12.48 5.86
N LYS A 71 -18.87 -13.24 4.76
CA LYS A 71 -20.00 -13.97 4.18
C LYS A 71 -20.17 -15.31 4.92
N PRO A 72 -21.39 -15.67 5.37
CA PRO A 72 -21.64 -16.88 6.14
C PRO A 72 -21.29 -18.20 5.42
N GLN A 73 -21.12 -18.16 4.10
CA GLN A 73 -20.83 -19.36 3.29
C GLN A 73 -19.35 -19.79 3.35
N TYR A 74 -18.46 -18.96 3.89
CA TYR A 74 -17.04 -19.28 4.01
C TYR A 74 -16.54 -18.94 5.41
N ASP A 75 -15.72 -19.81 5.98
CA ASP A 75 -15.16 -19.61 7.32
C ASP A 75 -13.97 -18.65 7.31
N LEU A 76 -13.17 -18.69 6.24
CA LEU A 76 -11.94 -17.94 6.10
C LEU A 76 -11.78 -17.30 4.73
N MET A 77 -11.16 -16.13 4.75
CA MET A 77 -10.53 -15.49 3.63
C MET A 77 -9.04 -15.80 3.68
N HIS A 78 -8.50 -16.22 2.55
CA HIS A 78 -7.08 -16.31 2.31
C HIS A 78 -6.69 -15.23 1.30
N MET A 79 -5.65 -14.46 1.60
CA MET A 79 -5.14 -13.40 0.76
C MET A 79 -3.61 -13.41 0.77
N THR A 80 -3.00 -13.30 -0.41
CA THR A 80 -1.59 -12.91 -0.53
C THR A 80 -1.48 -11.46 -0.98
N SER A 81 -0.55 -10.70 -0.41
CA SER A 81 -0.26 -9.33 -0.82
C SER A 81 1.18 -9.25 -1.30
N HIS A 82 1.39 -8.97 -2.59
CA HIS A 82 2.71 -8.94 -3.23
C HIS A 82 3.24 -7.51 -3.34
N PHE A 83 4.48 -7.31 -2.90
CA PHE A 83 5.13 -6.01 -2.88
C PHE A 83 6.28 -5.95 -3.88
N TYR A 84 6.37 -4.82 -4.58
CA TYR A 84 7.34 -4.61 -5.65
C TYR A 84 8.09 -3.30 -5.47
N GLN A 85 9.37 -3.32 -5.81
CA GLN A 85 10.15 -2.11 -6.01
C GLN A 85 9.97 -1.65 -7.45
N CYS A 86 9.57 -0.39 -7.62
CA CYS A 86 9.42 0.21 -8.94
C CYS A 86 10.12 1.57 -9.01
N GLU A 87 10.33 2.04 -10.23
CA GLU A 87 10.64 3.43 -10.54
C GLU A 87 9.51 4.01 -11.39
N VAL A 88 9.28 5.31 -11.25
CA VAL A 88 8.24 6.05 -11.98
C VAL A 88 8.81 7.38 -12.45
N ALA A 89 8.18 7.96 -13.48
CA ALA A 89 8.54 9.30 -13.95
C ALA A 89 8.39 10.35 -12.83
N PRO A 90 9.25 11.39 -12.79
CA PRO A 90 9.12 12.46 -11.79
C PRO A 90 7.83 13.27 -11.92
N GLN A 91 7.28 13.36 -13.13
CA GLN A 91 6.01 14.00 -13.41
C GLN A 91 4.86 13.00 -13.27
N LEU A 92 3.95 13.30 -12.36
CA LEU A 92 2.72 12.53 -12.15
C LEU A 92 1.56 13.17 -12.91
N GLU A 93 0.64 12.34 -13.37
CA GLU A 93 -0.66 12.75 -13.93
C GLU A 93 -1.71 12.89 -12.81
N PRO A 94 -2.89 13.47 -13.11
CA PRO A 94 -4.01 13.41 -12.18
C PRO A 94 -4.42 11.97 -11.86
N VAL A 95 -4.77 11.72 -10.59
CA VAL A 95 -5.30 10.42 -10.13
C VAL A 95 -6.63 10.10 -10.81
N ARG A 96 -6.88 8.82 -11.00
CA ARG A 96 -8.11 8.23 -11.58
C ARG A 96 -8.68 7.15 -10.65
N MET A 97 -8.72 7.46 -9.36
CA MET A 97 -9.28 6.58 -8.33
C MET A 97 -10.73 6.20 -8.63
N GLU A 98 -11.12 5.02 -8.14
CA GLU A 98 -12.50 4.59 -8.20
C GLU A 98 -13.41 5.45 -7.32
N SER A 99 -14.72 5.44 -7.65
CA SER A 99 -15.71 6.23 -6.91
C SER A 99 -15.75 5.91 -5.42
N HIS A 100 -15.49 4.65 -5.04
CA HIS A 100 -15.54 4.21 -3.65
C HIS A 100 -14.30 4.64 -2.86
N GLU A 101 -13.14 4.71 -3.50
CA GLU A 101 -11.88 5.21 -2.91
C GLU A 101 -11.94 6.71 -2.67
N ILE A 102 -12.46 7.46 -3.65
CA ILE A 102 -12.76 8.89 -3.51
C ILE A 102 -13.73 9.10 -2.35
N ALA A 103 -14.79 8.28 -2.26
CA ALA A 103 -15.76 8.37 -1.17
C ALA A 103 -15.15 8.02 0.21
N ASN A 104 -14.07 7.24 0.26
CA ASN A 104 -13.33 6.95 1.48
C ASN A 104 -12.28 8.04 1.83
N GLY A 105 -12.15 9.09 1.00
CA GLY A 105 -11.17 10.16 1.19
C GLY A 105 -9.73 9.72 0.93
N MET A 106 -9.54 8.74 0.05
CA MET A 106 -8.22 8.26 -0.35
C MET A 106 -7.50 9.32 -1.19
N ARG A 107 -6.22 9.57 -0.92
CA ARG A 107 -5.36 10.43 -1.76
C ARG A 107 -3.88 10.04 -1.64
N PRO A 108 -3.08 10.23 -2.70
CA PRO A 108 -1.64 10.06 -2.62
C PRO A 108 -1.03 11.21 -1.81
N VAL A 109 -0.02 10.87 -1.01
CA VAL A 109 0.68 11.80 -0.11
C VAL A 109 2.16 11.48 -0.11
N TRP A 110 2.97 12.53 -0.17
CA TRP A 110 4.41 12.42 0.08
C TRP A 110 4.66 12.58 1.56
N ILE A 111 5.10 11.52 2.23
CA ILE A 111 5.29 11.51 3.69
C ILE A 111 6.59 10.79 4.07
N ASN A 112 7.18 11.21 5.19
CA ASN A 112 8.27 10.46 5.78
C ASN A 112 7.77 9.09 6.27
N LEU A 113 8.53 8.03 5.99
CA LEU A 113 8.14 6.67 6.32
C LEU A 113 7.92 6.46 7.83
N HIS A 114 8.77 7.06 8.68
CA HIS A 114 8.63 6.94 10.13
C HIS A 114 7.40 7.69 10.66
N GLU A 115 7.01 8.80 10.04
CA GLU A 115 5.79 9.53 10.38
C GLU A 115 4.55 8.68 10.06
N ALA A 116 4.51 8.06 8.88
CA ALA A 116 3.42 7.15 8.50
C ALA A 116 3.31 5.94 9.44
N ILE A 117 4.44 5.32 9.80
CA ILE A 117 4.49 4.22 10.78
C ILE A 117 3.93 4.69 12.13
N THR A 118 4.44 5.82 12.64
CA THR A 118 4.04 6.36 13.94
C THR A 118 2.54 6.67 13.96
N HIS A 119 2.02 7.24 12.87
CA HIS A 119 0.59 7.53 12.74
C HIS A 119 -0.26 6.26 12.81
N ASN A 120 0.02 5.26 11.98
CA ASN A 120 -0.73 4.01 11.98
C ASN A 120 -0.64 3.29 13.33
N GLU A 121 0.52 3.28 13.97
CA GLU A 121 0.69 2.70 15.31
C GLU A 121 -0.18 3.40 16.35
N ALA A 122 -0.27 4.73 16.28
CA ALA A 122 -1.13 5.49 17.18
C ALA A 122 -2.63 5.19 16.94
N VAL A 123 -3.06 4.99 15.69
CA VAL A 123 -4.43 4.58 15.34
C VAL A 123 -4.75 3.20 15.94
N MET A 124 -3.82 2.24 15.78
CA MET A 124 -3.96 0.89 16.35
C MET A 124 -4.02 0.92 17.88
N GLN A 125 -3.18 1.73 18.54
CA GLN A 125 -3.16 1.86 20.00
C GLN A 125 -4.45 2.48 20.55
N ARG A 126 -5.07 3.40 19.80
CA ARG A 126 -6.36 4.00 20.18
C ARG A 126 -7.56 3.08 19.94
N HIS A 127 -7.37 1.97 19.23
CA HIS A 127 -8.46 1.08 18.80
C HIS A 127 -9.60 1.83 18.12
N GLU A 128 -9.26 2.70 17.17
CA GLU A 128 -10.26 3.50 16.46
C GLU A 128 -11.32 2.61 15.80
N SER A 129 -12.60 2.96 15.94
CA SER A 129 -13.70 2.19 15.37
C SER A 129 -13.69 2.20 13.83
N SER A 130 -13.03 3.18 13.23
CA SER A 130 -12.80 3.34 11.80
C SER A 130 -11.63 2.48 11.27
N MET A 131 -10.83 1.86 12.13
CA MET A 131 -9.57 1.23 11.74
C MET A 131 -9.74 0.23 10.58
N GLY A 132 -8.98 0.47 9.50
CA GLY A 132 -8.95 -0.40 8.32
C GLY A 132 -8.40 -1.79 8.65
N GLN A 133 -8.90 -2.82 7.97
CA GLN A 133 -8.44 -4.19 8.22
C GLN A 133 -6.99 -4.42 7.75
N SER A 134 -6.52 -3.64 6.77
CA SER A 134 -5.17 -3.75 6.20
C SER A 134 -4.09 -3.10 7.07
N ILE A 135 -4.42 -2.22 8.01
CA ILE A 135 -3.45 -1.39 8.76
C ILE A 135 -2.30 -2.22 9.39
N LEU A 136 -2.60 -3.42 9.88
CA LEU A 136 -1.58 -4.30 10.47
C LEU A 136 -0.54 -4.76 9.45
N ARG A 137 -1.00 -5.19 8.27
CA ARG A 137 -0.15 -5.61 7.15
C ARG A 137 0.64 -4.43 6.60
N GLU A 138 -0.04 -3.31 6.35
CA GLU A 138 0.58 -2.08 5.84
C GLU A 138 1.69 -1.60 6.77
N THR A 139 1.40 -1.44 8.06
CA THR A 139 2.39 -0.97 9.03
C THR A 139 3.54 -1.97 9.22
N TYR A 140 3.26 -3.28 9.13
CA TYR A 140 4.34 -4.27 9.11
C TYR A 140 5.29 -4.04 7.92
N MET A 141 4.75 -3.85 6.72
CA MET A 141 5.58 -3.63 5.52
C MET A 141 6.30 -2.29 5.55
N LEU A 142 5.66 -1.22 6.03
CA LEU A 142 6.31 0.07 6.23
C LEU A 142 7.54 -0.06 7.16
N ARG A 143 7.41 -0.79 8.27
CA ARG A 143 8.55 -1.07 9.17
C ARG A 143 9.64 -1.90 8.49
N LYS A 144 9.26 -2.91 7.70
CA LYS A 144 10.23 -3.72 6.95
C LYS A 144 11.05 -2.88 5.99
N VAL A 145 10.40 -2.06 5.17
CA VAL A 145 11.03 -1.12 4.24
C VAL A 145 11.94 -0.14 4.97
N ALA A 146 11.50 0.43 6.10
CA ALA A 146 12.31 1.33 6.91
C ALA A 146 13.59 0.66 7.42
N SER A 147 13.51 -0.60 7.84
CA SER A 147 14.64 -1.34 8.40
C SER A 147 15.63 -1.88 7.37
N GLU A 148 15.15 -2.24 6.17
CA GLU A 148 15.95 -2.98 5.20
C GLU A 148 16.44 -2.12 4.02
N LEU A 149 15.69 -1.07 3.65
CA LEU A 149 15.98 -0.28 2.45
C LEU A 149 16.47 1.15 2.76
N LEU A 150 16.21 1.68 3.95
CA LEU A 150 16.56 3.06 4.32
C LEU A 150 17.68 3.18 5.37
N MET A 151 18.16 2.08 5.96
CA MET A 151 19.31 2.16 6.85
C MET A 151 20.58 2.47 6.06
N PRO A 152 21.38 3.48 6.47
CA PRO A 152 22.71 3.66 5.91
C PRO A 152 23.55 2.42 6.26
N ILE A 153 24.21 1.85 5.25
CA ILE A 153 25.23 0.82 5.45
C ILE A 153 26.26 1.44 6.41
N SER A 154 26.32 0.91 7.64
CA SER A 154 27.41 1.24 8.54
C SER A 154 28.67 0.59 7.97
N LEU A 155 29.57 1.41 7.42
CA LEU A 155 30.94 1.03 7.07
C LEU A 155 31.84 1.09 8.30
#